data_AF-A0A536YZ77-F1
#
_entry.id   AF-A0A536YZ77-F1
#
_cell.length_a   1.000
_cell.length_b   1.000
_cell.length_c   1.000
_cell.angle_alpha   90.00
_cell.angle_beta   90.00
_cell.angle_gamma   90.00
#
_symmetry.space_group_name_H-M   'P 1'
#
loop_
_entity.id
_entity.type
_entity.pdbx_description
1 polymer ?
#
loop_
_entity_poly.entity_id
_entity_poly.type
_entity_poly.pdbx_seq_one_letter_code
_entity_poly.pdbx_strand_id
1 'polypeptide(L)'
;MIARFKAAFGRALPQLPRKELTWRLHFVMGALSFTLAGTDALKLIAALSQGRTTSDEMLLRRLAPFLIAGLKAPLPDLSELDGEPARELPTR
;
A
#
# COMPACT_ATOMS: atom_id res chain seq x y z
N MET A 1 -13.36 12.78 -7.24
CA MET A 1 -13.56 11.34 -6.94
C MET A 1 -12.68 10.84 -5.78
N ILE A 2 -11.37 11.10 -5.77
CA ILE A 2 -10.42 10.67 -4.72
C ILE A 2 -10.77 11.17 -3.30
N ALA A 3 -11.23 12.42 -3.15
CA ALA A 3 -11.59 12.98 -1.85
C ALA A 3 -12.73 12.21 -1.15
N ARG A 4 -13.71 11.72 -1.92
CA ARG A 4 -14.83 10.92 -1.40
C ARG A 4 -14.35 9.57 -0.85
N PHE A 5 -13.43 8.92 -1.55
CA PHE A 5 -12.84 7.66 -1.09
C PHE A 5 -11.98 7.88 0.14
N LYS A 6 -11.14 8.92 0.17
CA LYS A 6 -10.37 9.29 1.37
C LYS A 6 -11.29 9.51 2.59
N ALA A 7 -12.42 10.20 2.41
CA ALA A 7 -13.40 10.39 3.47
C ALA A 7 -14.06 9.08 3.92
N ALA A 8 -14.38 8.17 2.99
CA ALA A 8 -14.94 6.86 3.32
C ALA A 8 -13.94 5.99 4.12
N PHE A 9 -12.68 5.95 3.69
CA PHE A 9 -11.64 5.24 4.43
C PHE A 9 -11.36 5.88 5.79
N GLY A 10 -11.42 7.21 5.91
CA GLY A 10 -11.31 7.90 7.19
C GLY A 10 -12.42 7.51 8.17
N ARG A 11 -13.64 7.23 7.70
CA ARG A 11 -14.72 6.70 8.54
C ARG A 11 -14.54 5.22 8.87
N ALA A 12 -13.98 4.42 7.97
CA ALA A 12 -13.78 2.99 8.16
C ALA A 12 -12.56 2.65 9.03
N LEU A 13 -11.59 3.57 9.12
CA LEU A 13 -10.34 3.42 9.88
C LEU A 13 -10.12 4.63 10.81
N PRO A 14 -11.04 4.90 11.75
CA PRO A 14 -11.00 6.10 12.59
C PRO A 14 -9.77 6.16 13.52
N GLN A 15 -9.15 5.01 13.80
CA GLN A 15 -7.95 4.91 14.63
C GLN A 15 -6.66 5.38 13.93
N LEU A 16 -6.69 5.61 12.61
CA LEU A 16 -5.51 6.02 11.87
C LEU A 16 -5.39 7.56 11.80
N PRO A 17 -4.21 8.12 12.13
CA PRO A 17 -3.91 9.51 11.81
C PRO A 17 -4.08 9.78 10.31
N ARG A 18 -4.54 10.98 9.94
CA ARG A 18 -4.77 11.37 8.53
C ARG A 18 -3.52 11.21 7.65
N LYS A 19 -2.34 11.47 8.21
CA LYS A 19 -1.04 11.30 7.53
C LYS A 19 -0.82 9.83 7.15
N GLU A 20 -0.97 8.93 8.11
CA GLU A 20 -0.84 7.49 7.91
C GLU A 20 -1.88 6.94 6.94
N LEU A 21 -3.13 7.40 7.04
CA LEU A 21 -4.16 7.01 6.08
C LEU A 21 -3.78 7.41 4.64
N THR A 22 -3.15 8.57 4.46
CA THR A 22 -2.70 9.02 3.14
C THR A 22 -1.60 8.12 2.58
N TRP A 23 -0.63 7.72 3.40
CA TRP A 23 0.42 6.76 3.02
C TRP A 23 -0.16 5.41 2.64
N ARG A 24 -1.03 4.84 3.46
CA ARG A 24 -1.65 3.53 3.17
C ARG A 24 -2.45 3.55 1.87
N LEU A 25 -3.19 4.64 1.61
CA LEU A 25 -3.92 4.79 0.34
C LEU A 25 -2.98 4.94 -0.86
N HIS A 26 -1.82 5.59 -0.70
CA HIS A 26 -0.79 5.65 -1.74
C HIS A 26 -0.25 4.24 -2.05
N PHE A 27 0.07 3.45 -1.04
CA PHE A 27 0.54 2.07 -1.23
C PHE A 27 -0.51 1.16 -1.88
N VAL A 28 -1.77 1.28 -1.47
CA VAL A 28 -2.89 0.55 -2.11
C VAL A 28 -2.99 0.89 -3.59
N MET A 29 -2.91 2.18 -3.94
CA MET A 29 -2.92 2.62 -5.34
C MET A 29 -1.72 2.08 -6.12
N GLY A 30 -0.52 2.10 -5.54
CA GLY A 30 0.68 1.55 -6.17
C GLY A 30 0.57 0.05 -6.44
N ALA A 31 0.12 -0.72 -5.45
CA ALA A 31 -0.09 -2.16 -5.58
C ALA A 31 -1.14 -2.49 -6.65
N LEU A 32 -2.25 -1.74 -6.70
CA LEU A 32 -3.27 -1.89 -7.74
C LEU A 32 -2.71 -1.54 -9.12
N SER A 33 -2.07 -0.39 -9.28
CA SER A 33 -1.48 0.05 -10.56
C SER A 33 -0.46 -0.97 -11.08
N PHE A 34 0.43 -1.47 -10.23
CA PHE A 34 1.41 -2.48 -10.62
C PHE A 34 0.74 -3.80 -11.05
N THR A 35 -0.28 -4.21 -10.29
CA THR A 35 -1.01 -5.45 -10.57
C THR A 35 -1.82 -5.38 -11.86
N LEU A 36 -2.49 -4.26 -12.12
CA LEU A 36 -3.33 -4.06 -13.30
C LEU A 36 -2.54 -3.62 -14.56
N ALA A 37 -1.37 -3.00 -14.42
CA ALA A 37 -0.50 -2.65 -15.56
C ALA A 37 0.07 -3.88 -16.30
N GLY A 38 -0.14 -5.08 -15.76
CA GLY A 38 -0.37 -6.30 -16.54
C GLY A 38 0.85 -7.03 -17.10
N THR A 39 2.00 -6.40 -17.31
CA THR A 39 3.10 -7.05 -18.04
C THR A 39 3.96 -8.01 -17.21
N ASP A 40 4.22 -7.71 -15.94
CA ASP A 40 5.09 -8.54 -15.08
C ASP A 40 4.32 -9.34 -14.03
N ALA A 41 3.19 -8.81 -13.54
CA ALA A 41 2.35 -9.50 -12.56
C ALA A 41 1.72 -10.77 -13.16
N LEU A 42 1.21 -10.73 -14.40
CA LEU A 42 0.65 -11.90 -15.07
C LEU A 42 1.71 -12.97 -15.36
N LYS A 43 2.94 -12.59 -15.71
CA LYS A 43 4.05 -13.53 -15.92
C LYS A 43 4.46 -14.23 -14.63
N LEU A 44 4.57 -13.48 -13.53
CA LEU A 44 4.86 -14.04 -12.21
C LEU A 44 3.74 -15.01 -11.76
N ILE A 45 2.48 -14.62 -11.95
CA ILE A 45 1.36 -15.48 -11.56
C ILE A 45 1.26 -16.70 -12.47
N ALA A 46 1.48 -16.56 -13.79
CA ALA A 46 1.52 -17.70 -14.71
C ALA A 46 2.64 -18.70 -14.36
N ALA A 47 3.81 -18.20 -13.96
CA ALA A 47 4.91 -19.03 -13.47
C ALA A 47 4.56 -19.78 -12.17
N LEU A 48 3.78 -19.16 -11.29
CA LEU A 48 3.32 -19.77 -10.03
C LEU A 48 2.06 -20.65 -10.17
N SER A 49 1.28 -20.47 -11.25
CA SER A 49 -0.03 -21.10 -11.46
C SER A 49 0.02 -22.45 -12.19
N GLN A 50 1.22 -22.98 -12.48
CA GLN A 50 1.41 -24.27 -13.19
C GLN A 50 0.52 -24.43 -14.44
N GLY A 51 0.42 -23.39 -15.27
CA GLY A 51 -0.33 -23.45 -16.53
C GLY A 51 -1.85 -23.29 -16.42
N ARG A 52 -2.41 -22.95 -15.25
CA ARG A 52 -3.82 -22.54 -15.15
C ARG A 52 -3.95 -21.06 -15.53
N THR A 53 -4.84 -20.77 -16.48
CA THR A 53 -5.19 -19.42 -16.92
C THR A 53 -5.64 -18.58 -15.72
N THR A 54 -4.88 -17.53 -15.41
CA THR A 54 -5.19 -16.63 -14.28
C THR A 54 -6.41 -15.80 -14.65
N SER A 55 -7.56 -16.05 -14.02
CA SER A 55 -8.71 -15.15 -14.08
C SER A 55 -8.44 -13.92 -13.22
N ASP A 56 -8.84 -12.73 -13.68
CA ASP A 56 -8.84 -11.48 -12.90
C ASP A 56 -9.50 -11.66 -11.52
N GLU A 57 -10.47 -12.57 -11.42
CA GLU A 57 -11.13 -12.92 -10.16
C GLU A 57 -10.16 -13.57 -9.16
N MET A 58 -9.27 -14.46 -9.61
CA MET A 58 -8.26 -15.07 -8.74
C MET A 58 -7.25 -14.04 -8.24
N LEU A 59 -6.90 -13.08 -9.08
CA LEU A 59 -6.03 -11.98 -8.71
C LEU A 59 -6.68 -11.11 -7.64
N LEU A 60 -7.93 -10.72 -7.84
CA LEU A 60 -8.71 -9.95 -6.87
C LEU A 60 -8.88 -10.70 -5.54
N ARG A 61 -9.12 -12.02 -5.58
CA ARG A 61 -9.23 -12.86 -4.37
C ARG A 61 -7.95 -12.90 -3.54
N ARG A 62 -6.77 -12.69 -4.15
CA ARG A 62 -5.49 -12.61 -3.45
C ARG A 62 -5.14 -11.18 -3.04
N LEU A 63 -5.40 -10.21 -3.91
CA LEU A 63 -5.03 -8.83 -3.70
C LEU A 63 -5.91 -8.17 -2.63
N ALA A 64 -7.22 -8.41 -2.64
CA ALA A 64 -8.15 -7.81 -1.68
C ALA A 64 -7.76 -8.08 -0.20
N PRO A 65 -7.56 -9.34 0.26
CA PRO A 65 -7.18 -9.58 1.65
C PRO A 65 -5.80 -8.99 1.99
N PHE A 66 -4.85 -8.98 1.04
CA PHE A 66 -3.54 -8.35 1.22
C PHE A 66 -3.66 -6.84 1.48
N LEU A 67 -4.44 -6.13 0.65
CA LEU A 67 -4.67 -4.69 0.80
C LEU A 67 -5.42 -4.37 2.10
N ILE A 68 -6.40 -5.19 2.48
CA ILE A 68 -7.13 -5.02 3.75
C ILE A 68 -6.19 -5.17 4.95
N ALA A 69 -5.31 -6.18 4.92
CA ALA A 69 -4.31 -6.37 5.97
C ALA A 69 -3.35 -5.17 6.05
N GLY A 70 -2.84 -4.68 4.92
CA GLY A 70 -2.00 -3.48 4.88
C GLY A 70 -2.72 -2.23 5.38
N LEU A 71 -3.99 -2.06 5.06
CA LEU A 71 -4.83 -0.96 5.57
C LEU A 71 -5.07 -1.04 7.08
N LYS A 72 -5.08 -2.24 7.67
CA LYS A 72 -5.34 -2.48 9.11
C LYS A 72 -4.09 -2.77 9.94
N ALA A 73 -2.91 -2.78 9.33
CA ALA A 73 -1.64 -3.00 10.02
C ALA A 73 -1.48 -2.06 11.24
N PRO A 74 -0.74 -2.44 12.28
CA PRO A 74 -0.43 -1.55 13.38
C PRO A 74 0.24 -0.26 12.89
N LEU A 75 0.19 0.81 13.70
CA LEU A 75 0.92 2.03 13.38
C LEU A 75 2.43 1.72 13.37
N PRO A 76 3.17 2.21 12.37
CA PRO A 76 4.62 2.06 12.37
C PRO A 76 5.21 2.90 13.51
N ASP A 77 6.24 2.37 14.17
CA ASP A 77 7.10 3.18 15.02
C ASP A 77 8.09 3.91 14.10
N LEU A 78 7.90 5.22 13.96
CA LEU A 78 8.74 6.09 13.12
C LEU A 78 9.63 6.99 13.96
N SER A 79 9.76 6.73 15.26
CA SER A 79 10.53 7.54 16.20
C SER A 79 12.01 7.67 15.80
N GLU A 80 12.54 6.69 15.05
CA GLU A 80 13.92 6.70 14.52
C GLU A 80 14.10 7.63 13.31
N LEU A 81 13.03 7.97 12.57
CA LEU A 81 13.10 8.85 11.39
C LEU A 81 13.10 10.34 11.74
N ASP A 82 12.65 10.69 12.94
CA ASP A 82 12.64 12.06 13.46
C ASP A 82 13.98 12.45 14.14
N GLY A 83 14.98 11.56 14.09
CA GLY A 83 16.19 11.58 14.94
C GLY A 83 17.51 12.05 14.32
N GLU A 84 17.54 12.71 13.17
CA GLU A 84 18.77 13.40 12.70
C GLU A 84 18.62 14.92 12.91
N PRO A 85 19.03 15.49 14.05
CA PRO A 85 19.34 16.91 14.07
C PRO A 85 20.48 17.13 13.09
N ALA A 86 20.27 18.03 12.14
CA ALA A 86 21.27 18.46 11.18
C ALA A 86 22.63 18.57 11.89
N ARG A 87 23.61 17.72 11.53
CA ARG A 87 24.99 17.93 11.92
C ARG A 87 25.34 19.36 11.54
N GLU A 88 25.35 20.25 12.52
CA GLU A 88 25.92 21.58 12.39
C GLU A 88 27.34 21.35 11.87
N LEU A 89 27.59 21.74 10.62
CA LEU A 89 28.94 21.74 10.08
C LEU A 89 29.75 22.69 10.98
N PRO A 90 30.85 22.24 11.59
CA PRO A 90 31.71 23.13 12.34
C PRO A 90 32.26 24.17 11.36
N THR A 91 31.84 25.42 11.55
CA THR A 91 32.43 26.57 10.86
C THR A 91 33.87 26.67 11.33
N ARG A 92 34.82 26.29 10.46
CA ARG A 92 36.24 26.61 10.60
C ARG A 92 36.58 27.76 9.68
#